data_AF-A0A0F9GUP9-F1
#
_entry.id   AF-A0A0F9GUP9-F1
#
_cell.length_a   1.000
_cell.length_b   1.000
_cell.length_c   1.000
_cell.angle_alpha   90.00
_cell.angle_beta   90.00
_cell.angle_gamma   90.00
#
_symmetry.space_group_name_H-M   'P 1'
#
loop_
_entity.id
_entity.type
_entity.pdbx_description
1 polymer ?
#
loop_
_entity_poly.entity_id
_entity_poly.type
_entity_poly.pdbx_seq_one_letter_code
_entity_poly.pdbx_strand_id
1 'polypeptide(L)'
;MAIAGLQTLNMGLKNATTLTISGGVVVQTQGVHIIAAQTGTTDDLDTITPATLDSGYRSLLLITADGSDTITLKNGAGNIACSTNKDITLDDEQYILLLYNGTNWVNINSVPQIAAYTPTNVTPDRSFDADTVAIAELADVVGTLIADLQSAAQIG
;
A
#
# COMPACT_ATOMS: atom_id res chain seq x y z
N MET A 1 8.43 40.18 18.46
CA MET A 1 7.16 39.98 17.73
C MET A 1 6.94 38.47 17.67
N ALA A 2 6.10 37.91 18.53
CA ALA A 2 5.82 36.47 18.55
C ALA A 2 4.89 36.14 17.38
N ILE A 3 5.16 35.08 16.63
CA ILE A 3 4.24 34.57 15.62
C ILE A 3 2.99 34.09 16.36
N ALA A 4 1.88 34.79 16.18
CA ALA A 4 0.57 34.35 16.65
C ALA A 4 0.03 33.34 15.63
N GLY A 5 -0.38 32.17 16.10
CA GLY A 5 -1.28 31.30 15.33
C GLY A 5 -0.67 30.06 14.69
N LEU A 6 0.23 29.34 15.36
CA LEU A 6 0.30 27.90 15.08
C LEU A 6 -0.97 27.26 15.65
N GLN A 7 -2.04 27.19 14.86
CA GLN A 7 -3.17 26.34 15.20
C GLN A 7 -2.68 24.90 15.11
N THR A 8 -2.72 24.19 16.23
CA THR A 8 -2.59 22.74 16.20
C THR A 8 -3.69 22.22 15.29
N LEU A 9 -3.32 21.57 14.19
CA LEU A 9 -4.28 20.84 13.37
C LEU A 9 -4.80 19.67 14.21
N ASN A 10 -5.97 19.84 14.81
CA ASN A 10 -6.64 18.76 15.50
C ASN A 10 -7.54 18.03 14.49
N MET A 11 -7.13 16.82 14.10
CA MET A 11 -7.89 15.98 13.17
C MET A 11 -9.12 15.32 13.83
N GLY A 12 -9.36 15.56 15.13
CA GLY A 12 -10.53 15.04 15.85
C GLY A 12 -10.53 13.52 16.03
N LEU A 13 -9.39 12.85 15.87
CA LEU A 13 -9.28 11.41 16.07
C LEU A 13 -9.38 11.08 17.57
N LYS A 14 -10.27 10.14 17.91
CA LYS A 14 -10.36 9.58 19.27
C LYS A 14 -9.15 8.68 19.55
N ASN A 15 -8.93 8.31 20.81
CA ASN A 15 -7.99 7.24 21.14
C ASN A 15 -8.37 5.96 20.37
N ALA A 16 -7.36 5.24 19.88
CA ALA A 16 -7.57 3.99 19.15
C ALA A 16 -8.31 2.96 20.01
N THR A 17 -9.25 2.26 19.40
CA THR A 17 -9.91 1.09 20.00
C THR A 17 -9.54 -0.15 19.20
N THR A 18 -9.47 -1.30 19.88
CA THR A 18 -9.14 -2.56 19.22
C THR A 18 -10.35 -3.15 18.52
N LEU A 19 -10.16 -3.59 17.28
CA LEU A 19 -11.09 -4.45 16.54
C LEU A 19 -10.41 -5.80 16.31
N THR A 20 -11.07 -6.87 16.73
CA THR A 20 -10.62 -8.23 16.44
C THR A 20 -11.21 -8.69 15.12
N ILE A 21 -10.37 -9.25 14.25
CA ILE A 21 -10.81 -9.83 12.98
C ILE A 21 -11.80 -10.97 13.23
N SER A 22 -12.82 -11.07 12.37
CA SER A 22 -13.75 -12.19 12.33
C SER A 22 -13.93 -12.63 10.88
N GLY A 23 -13.31 -13.75 10.50
CA GLY A 23 -13.39 -14.33 9.15
C GLY A 23 -12.86 -13.40 8.05
N GLY A 24 -11.76 -12.69 8.33
CA GLY A 24 -11.21 -11.70 7.40
C GLY A 24 -11.93 -10.35 7.38
N VAL A 25 -12.84 -10.10 8.35
CA VAL A 25 -13.67 -8.89 8.38
C VAL A 25 -13.52 -8.12 9.68
N VAL A 26 -13.49 -6.78 9.57
CA VAL A 26 -13.74 -5.85 10.69
C VAL A 26 -14.78 -4.80 10.30
N VAL A 27 -15.38 -4.15 11.29
CA VAL A 27 -16.34 -3.05 11.09
C VAL A 27 -15.75 -1.78 11.67
N GLN A 28 -15.56 -0.76 10.82
CA GLN A 28 -15.10 0.54 11.26
C GLN A 28 -16.13 1.17 12.20
N THR A 29 -15.69 1.57 13.40
CA THR A 29 -16.54 2.28 14.36
C THR A 29 -16.03 3.69 14.68
N GLN A 30 -14.79 4.01 14.31
CA GLN A 30 -14.20 5.35 14.38
C GLN A 30 -13.07 5.51 13.35
N GLY A 31 -12.43 6.69 13.34
CA GLY A 31 -11.36 7.01 12.38
C GLY A 31 -10.00 6.37 12.67
N VAL A 32 -9.83 5.70 13.84
CA VAL A 32 -8.57 5.03 14.19
C VAL A 32 -8.80 3.76 14.99
N HIS A 33 -8.12 2.67 14.61
CA HIS A 33 -8.25 1.37 15.28
C HIS A 33 -6.91 0.64 15.40
N ILE A 34 -6.80 -0.19 16.43
CA ILE A 34 -5.81 -1.27 16.52
C ILE A 34 -6.49 -2.54 16.00
N ILE A 35 -5.83 -3.32 15.14
CA ILE A 35 -6.39 -4.54 14.58
C ILE A 35 -5.73 -5.75 15.24
N ALA A 36 -6.55 -6.56 15.91
CA ALA A 36 -6.11 -7.81 16.52
C ALA A 36 -6.49 -9.01 15.65
N ALA A 37 -5.64 -10.04 15.64
CA ALA A 37 -5.88 -11.31 14.98
C ALA A 37 -7.10 -12.02 15.61
N GLN A 38 -7.87 -12.73 14.79
CA GLN A 38 -8.98 -13.57 15.26
C GLN A 38 -8.48 -14.68 16.19
N THR A 39 -7.35 -15.30 15.82
CA THR A 39 -6.68 -16.36 16.58
C THR A 39 -5.18 -16.32 16.33
N GLY A 40 -4.39 -16.64 17.36
CA GLY A 40 -2.93 -16.61 17.24
C GLY A 40 -2.41 -15.18 17.10
N THR A 41 -1.32 -15.01 16.36
CA THR A 41 -0.64 -13.72 16.17
C THR A 41 -0.52 -13.32 14.71
N THR A 42 -1.15 -14.07 13.79
CA THR A 42 -1.12 -13.77 12.36
C THR A 42 -2.52 -13.90 11.82
N ASP A 43 -2.98 -12.93 11.03
CA ASP A 43 -4.28 -13.03 10.39
C ASP A 43 -4.36 -12.20 9.12
N ASP A 44 -5.33 -12.54 8.28
CA ASP A 44 -5.62 -11.86 7.03
C ASP A 44 -6.84 -10.96 7.22
N LEU A 45 -6.76 -9.74 6.70
CA LEU A 45 -7.86 -8.79 6.64
C LEU A 45 -8.24 -8.55 5.18
N ASP A 46 -9.45 -8.96 4.82
CA ASP A 46 -9.99 -8.86 3.45
C ASP A 46 -11.02 -7.72 3.32
N THR A 47 -11.84 -7.53 4.34
CA THR A 47 -12.99 -6.62 4.28
C THR A 47 -13.04 -5.71 5.49
N ILE A 48 -13.17 -4.42 5.24
CA ILE A 48 -13.51 -3.43 6.26
C ILE A 48 -14.88 -2.86 5.91
N THR A 49 -15.87 -3.10 6.76
CA THR A 49 -17.18 -2.46 6.61
C THR A 49 -17.03 -0.98 7.00
N PRO A 50 -17.27 -0.02 6.08
CA PRO A 50 -17.12 1.39 6.41
C PRO A 50 -18.19 1.85 7.40
N ALA A 51 -17.83 2.82 8.24
CA ALA A 51 -18.81 3.51 9.07
C ALA A 51 -19.84 4.20 8.17
N THR A 52 -21.09 4.29 8.64
CA THR A 52 -22.11 5.11 7.95
C THR A 52 -21.65 6.56 7.93
N LEU A 53 -21.54 7.13 6.73
CA LEU A 53 -21.17 8.53 6.54
C LEU A 53 -22.39 9.36 6.19
N ASP A 54 -22.31 10.65 6.50
CA ASP A 54 -23.19 11.63 5.88
C ASP A 54 -23.02 11.62 4.37
N SER A 55 -24.11 11.91 3.65
CA SER A 55 -24.10 11.92 2.18
C SER A 55 -23.05 12.88 1.64
N GLY A 56 -22.22 12.40 0.70
CA GLY A 56 -21.19 13.20 0.03
C GLY A 56 -19.79 13.16 0.67
N TYR A 57 -19.61 12.49 1.82
CA TYR A 57 -18.30 12.32 2.46
C TYR A 57 -17.67 10.95 2.14
N ARG A 58 -16.32 10.89 2.22
CA ARG A 58 -15.54 9.66 2.13
C ARG A 58 -14.97 9.32 3.50
N SER A 59 -14.90 8.02 3.85
CA SER A 59 -14.37 7.60 5.14
C SER A 59 -12.85 7.57 5.09
N LEU A 60 -12.22 8.04 6.16
CA LEU A 60 -10.79 7.91 6.40
C LEU A 60 -10.60 7.00 7.62
N LEU A 61 -9.63 6.10 7.55
CA LEU A 61 -9.36 5.14 8.61
C LEU A 61 -7.85 4.96 8.78
N LEU A 62 -7.35 5.21 9.98
CA LEU A 62 -5.98 4.90 10.40
C LEU A 62 -5.97 3.57 11.16
N ILE A 63 -5.12 2.63 10.76
CA ILE A 63 -4.96 1.35 11.48
C ILE A 63 -3.50 0.99 11.71
N THR A 64 -3.30 0.17 12.73
CA THR A 64 -2.05 -0.54 13.11
C THR A 64 -2.42 -1.94 13.59
N ALA A 65 -1.48 -2.89 13.59
CA ALA A 65 -1.72 -4.18 14.26
C ALA A 65 -1.61 -4.03 15.79
N ASP A 66 -2.18 -4.99 16.53
CA ASP A 66 -1.98 -5.11 17.98
C ASP A 66 -0.54 -5.54 18.32
N GLY A 67 -0.08 -5.25 19.54
CA GLY A 67 1.32 -5.30 19.99
C GLY A 67 2.09 -6.64 19.84
N SER A 68 1.44 -7.68 19.35
CA SER A 68 2.04 -8.98 19.05
C SER A 68 1.55 -9.59 17.74
N ASP A 69 0.68 -8.89 17.03
CA ASP A 69 -0.03 -9.42 15.87
C ASP A 69 0.61 -8.91 14.58
N THR A 70 0.59 -9.77 13.57
CA THR A 70 0.98 -9.46 12.21
C THR A 70 -0.26 -9.60 11.33
N ILE A 71 -0.79 -8.47 10.85
CA ILE A 71 -2.03 -8.43 10.09
C ILE A 71 -1.71 -8.17 8.62
N THR A 72 -2.16 -9.05 7.73
CA THR A 72 -1.98 -8.87 6.29
C THR A 72 -3.25 -8.32 5.68
N LEU A 73 -3.20 -7.07 5.21
CA LEU A 73 -4.23 -6.50 4.35
C LEU A 73 -4.14 -7.15 2.97
N LYS A 74 -5.19 -7.89 2.61
CA LYS A 74 -5.24 -8.68 1.37
C LYS A 74 -5.70 -7.83 0.20
N ASN A 75 -4.83 -7.66 -0.78
CA ASN A 75 -5.14 -6.87 -1.97
C ASN A 75 -6.10 -7.64 -2.89
N GLY A 76 -7.20 -6.99 -3.26
CA GLY A 76 -8.18 -7.55 -4.19
C GLY A 76 -9.07 -8.64 -3.57
N ALA A 77 -8.90 -8.94 -2.29
CA ALA A 77 -9.86 -9.69 -1.50
C ALA A 77 -10.86 -8.71 -0.86
N GLY A 78 -12.12 -9.14 -0.74
CA GLY A 78 -13.17 -8.33 -0.13
C GLY A 78 -13.29 -6.94 -0.76
N ASN A 79 -12.99 -5.91 0.04
CA ASN A 79 -13.05 -4.51 -0.38
C ASN A 79 -11.76 -3.74 -0.09
N ILE A 80 -10.61 -4.41 -0.04
CA ILE A 80 -9.30 -3.78 0.15
C ILE A 80 -8.53 -3.77 -1.17
N ALA A 81 -8.08 -2.59 -1.58
CA ALA A 81 -7.31 -2.37 -2.80
C ALA A 81 -6.01 -1.63 -2.45
N CYS A 82 -4.92 -2.38 -2.38
CA CYS A 82 -3.60 -1.83 -2.14
C CYS A 82 -3.03 -1.28 -3.45
N SER A 83 -2.62 -0.02 -3.41
CA SER A 83 -1.98 0.77 -4.48
C SER A 83 -0.86 0.09 -5.29
N THR A 84 -0.12 -0.87 -4.73
CA THR A 84 0.93 -1.64 -5.42
C THR A 84 0.43 -2.95 -6.02
N ASN A 85 -0.88 -3.23 -5.94
CA ASN A 85 -1.50 -4.52 -6.26
C ASN A 85 -0.87 -5.71 -5.51
N LYS A 86 -0.36 -5.45 -4.30
CA LYS A 86 0.26 -6.43 -3.42
C LYS A 86 -0.35 -6.34 -2.04
N ASP A 87 -0.37 -7.46 -1.35
CA ASP A 87 -0.73 -7.50 0.06
C ASP A 87 0.21 -6.59 0.87
N ILE A 88 -0.34 -5.98 1.93
CA ILE A 88 0.43 -5.14 2.85
C ILE A 88 0.36 -5.80 4.22
N THR A 89 1.50 -6.19 4.76
CA THR A 89 1.60 -6.69 6.13
C THR A 89 1.86 -5.53 7.08
N LEU A 90 1.15 -5.51 8.21
CA LEU A 90 1.30 -4.56 9.31
C LEU A 90 1.71 -5.29 10.59
N ASP A 91 2.64 -4.69 11.33
CA ASP A 91 2.91 -4.97 12.74
C ASP A 91 2.43 -3.79 13.62
N ASP A 92 2.85 -3.77 14.89
CA ASP A 92 2.47 -2.75 15.88
C ASP A 92 3.28 -1.45 15.78
N GLU A 93 4.32 -1.44 14.94
CA GLU A 93 5.13 -0.25 14.65
C GLU A 93 4.64 0.48 13.38
N GLN A 94 3.81 -0.18 12.57
CA GLN A 94 3.36 0.30 11.28
C GLN A 94 1.93 0.82 11.30
N TYR A 95 1.76 2.03 10.76
CA TYR A 95 0.46 2.64 10.55
C TYR A 95 0.15 2.79 9.07
N ILE A 96 -1.08 2.47 8.68
CA ILE A 96 -1.58 2.73 7.33
C ILE A 96 -2.84 3.59 7.39
N LEU A 97 -2.89 4.57 6.48
CA LEU A 97 -4.06 5.41 6.27
C LEU A 97 -4.84 4.89 5.06
N LEU A 98 -6.12 4.60 5.25
CA LEU A 98 -7.02 4.10 4.22
C LEU A 98 -8.11 5.15 3.92
N LEU A 99 -8.44 5.32 2.64
CA LEU A 99 -9.57 6.11 2.17
C LEU A 99 -10.61 5.20 1.52
N TYR A 100 -11.87 5.31 1.93
CA TYR A 100 -12.95 4.59 1.29
C TYR A 100 -13.42 5.32 0.03
N ASN A 101 -13.30 4.68 -1.13
CA ASN A 101 -13.64 5.30 -2.42
C ASN A 101 -15.12 5.16 -2.82
N GLY A 102 -15.96 4.59 -1.95
CA GLY A 102 -17.36 4.24 -2.23
C GLY A 102 -17.56 2.77 -2.60
N THR A 103 -16.47 2.03 -2.83
CA THR A 103 -16.47 0.59 -3.09
C THR A 103 -15.38 -0.10 -2.30
N ASN A 104 -14.14 0.38 -2.43
CA ASN A 104 -12.94 -0.20 -1.82
C ASN A 104 -12.27 0.79 -0.86
N TRP A 105 -11.58 0.22 0.13
CA TRP A 105 -10.56 0.88 0.92
C TRP A 105 -9.25 0.87 0.15
N VAL A 106 -8.73 2.07 -0.12
CA VAL A 106 -7.43 2.25 -0.77
C VAL A 106 -6.45 2.84 0.22
N ASN A 107 -5.25 2.25 0.30
CA ASN A 107 -4.20 2.87 1.09
C ASN A 107 -3.74 4.17 0.44
N ILE A 108 -3.51 5.19 1.26
CA ILE A 108 -2.94 6.45 0.81
C ILE A 108 -1.42 6.30 0.88
N ASN A 109 -0.79 6.36 -0.27
CA ASN A 109 0.65 6.37 -0.42
C ASN A 109 1.04 7.32 -1.55
N SER A 110 2.21 7.96 -1.43
CA SER A 110 2.86 8.51 -2.60
C SER A 110 3.51 7.35 -3.34
N VAL A 111 2.92 6.92 -4.45
CA VAL A 111 3.67 6.10 -5.39
C VAL A 111 4.64 7.07 -6.08
N PRO A 112 5.97 6.93 -5.95
CA PRO A 112 6.86 7.64 -6.87
C PRO A 112 6.47 7.19 -8.27
N GLN A 113 6.03 8.13 -9.11
CA GLN A 113 5.76 7.85 -10.52
C GLN A 113 7.09 7.44 -11.16
N ILE A 114 7.37 6.15 -11.22
CA ILE A 114 8.52 5.64 -11.97
C ILE A 114 8.13 5.81 -13.44
N ALA A 115 8.93 6.57 -14.18
CA ALA A 115 8.72 6.74 -15.60
C ALA A 115 8.85 5.36 -16.27
N ALA A 116 7.81 4.91 -16.98
CA ALA A 116 7.88 3.69 -17.76
C ALA A 116 8.93 3.88 -18.85
N TYR A 117 10.03 3.13 -18.76
CA TYR A 117 11.00 3.05 -19.85
C TYR A 117 10.53 1.94 -20.81
N THR A 118 10.15 2.31 -22.03
CA THR A 118 9.96 1.34 -23.11
C THR A 118 11.27 1.24 -23.89
N PRO A 119 12.08 0.17 -23.73
CA PRO A 119 13.25 0.01 -24.56
C PRO A 119 12.79 -0.21 -26.01
N THR A 120 13.15 0.71 -26.90
CA THR A 120 13.00 0.52 -28.34
C THR A 120 14.31 -0.07 -28.87
N ASN A 121 14.22 -0.99 -29.83
CA ASN A 121 15.36 -1.68 -30.47
C ASN A 121 16.03 -2.83 -29.68
N VAL A 122 15.27 -3.60 -28.89
CA VAL A 122 15.79 -4.84 -28.26
C VAL A 122 15.81 -5.97 -29.29
N THR A 123 16.99 -6.44 -29.67
CA THR A 123 17.16 -7.74 -30.31
C THR A 123 17.49 -8.77 -29.21
N PRO A 124 16.69 -9.84 -29.02
CA PRO A 124 16.96 -10.84 -27.99
C PRO A 124 18.17 -11.72 -28.34
N ASP A 125 19.37 -11.15 -28.37
CA ASP A 125 20.58 -11.93 -28.18
C ASP A 125 20.88 -11.95 -26.69
N ARG A 126 20.67 -13.10 -26.03
CA ARG A 126 20.98 -13.28 -24.60
C ARG A 126 22.48 -13.47 -24.37
N SER A 127 23.32 -13.21 -25.38
CA SER A 127 24.75 -13.06 -25.22
C SER A 127 25.06 -11.66 -24.68
N PHE A 128 25.37 -11.57 -23.38
CA PHE A 128 25.88 -10.33 -22.77
C PHE A 128 27.33 -10.08 -23.23
N ASP A 129 27.52 -9.73 -24.49
CA ASP A 129 28.83 -9.41 -25.06
C ASP A 129 28.99 -7.90 -25.19
N ALA A 130 29.20 -7.22 -24.06
CA ALA A 130 29.51 -5.80 -24.01
C ALA A 130 31.01 -5.56 -24.22
N ASP A 131 31.62 -6.25 -25.18
CA ASP A 131 33.03 -6.11 -25.52
C ASP A 131 33.30 -4.88 -26.43
N THR A 132 32.24 -4.23 -26.92
CA THR A 132 32.31 -2.91 -27.57
C THR A 132 31.33 -1.89 -26.98
N VAL A 133 31.54 -0.60 -27.30
CA VAL A 133 30.68 0.53 -26.87
C VAL A 133 29.69 0.92 -27.98
N ALA A 134 29.38 0.01 -28.90
CA ALA A 134 28.39 0.27 -29.92
C ALA A 134 27.03 0.57 -29.24
N ILE A 135 26.37 1.64 -29.69
CA ILE A 135 25.10 2.09 -29.12
C ILE A 135 24.05 0.97 -29.14
N ALA A 136 24.09 0.08 -30.14
CA ALA A 136 23.20 -1.07 -30.25
C ALA A 136 23.42 -2.09 -29.11
N GLU A 137 24.67 -2.42 -28.80
CA GLU A 137 25.02 -3.39 -27.75
C GLU A 137 24.69 -2.86 -26.35
N LEU A 138 24.96 -1.57 -26.10
CA LEU A 138 24.55 -0.91 -24.86
C LEU A 138 23.02 -0.87 -24.71
N ALA A 139 22.27 -0.71 -25.82
CA ALA A 139 20.82 -0.73 -25.80
C ALA A 139 20.24 -2.13 -25.51
N ASP A 140 20.86 -3.19 -26.03
CA ASP A 140 20.44 -4.58 -25.76
C ASP A 140 20.71 -4.98 -24.30
N VAL A 141 21.87 -4.60 -23.74
CA VAL A 141 22.19 -4.85 -22.32
C VAL A 141 21.22 -4.09 -21.40
N VAL A 142 20.99 -2.80 -21.67
CA VAL A 142 20.07 -1.98 -20.86
C VAL A 142 18.62 -2.45 -21.02
N GLY A 143 18.18 -2.84 -22.23
CA GLY A 143 16.85 -3.38 -22.48
C GLY A 143 16.61 -4.72 -21.78
N THR A 144 17.60 -5.62 -21.77
CA THR A 144 17.53 -6.92 -21.08
C THR A 144 17.50 -6.72 -19.57
N LEU A 145 18.33 -5.83 -19.02
CA LEU A 145 18.33 -5.52 -17.59
C LEU A 145 16.98 -4.91 -17.15
N ILE A 146 16.40 -4.02 -17.94
CA ILE A 146 15.07 -3.44 -17.64
C ILE A 146 14.02 -4.55 -17.62
N ALA A 147 14.01 -5.45 -18.61
CA ALA A 147 13.06 -6.56 -18.68
C ALA A 147 13.19 -7.50 -17.46
N ASP A 148 14.42 -7.80 -17.02
CA ASP A 148 14.67 -8.65 -15.85
C ASP A 148 14.23 -7.97 -14.55
N LEU A 149 14.50 -6.68 -14.38
CA LEU A 149 14.07 -5.92 -13.19
C LEU A 149 12.55 -5.73 -13.13
N GLN A 150 11.88 -5.57 -14.28
CA GLN A 150 10.42 -5.58 -14.39
C GLN A 150 9.85 -6.95 -14.03
N SER A 151 10.46 -8.05 -14.52
CA SER A 151 10.03 -9.40 -14.17
C SER A 151 10.25 -9.73 -12.69
N ALA A 152 11.27 -9.16 -12.06
CA ALA A 152 11.55 -9.28 -10.63
C ALA A 152 10.70 -8.33 -9.76
N ALA A 153 9.80 -7.54 -10.37
CA ALA A 153 8.96 -6.52 -9.72
C ALA A 153 9.76 -5.48 -8.91
N GLN A 154 11.01 -5.21 -9.30
CA GLN A 154 11.88 -4.22 -8.65
C GLN A 154 11.70 -2.82 -9.25
N ILE A 155 11.23 -2.73 -10.49
CA ILE A 155 10.90 -1.47 -11.18
C ILE A 155 9.59 -1.64 -11.98
N GLY A 156 8.90 -0.53 -12.25
CA GLY A 156 7.66 -0.46 -13.04
C GLY A 156 7.91 -0.16 -14.51
#